data_AF-A0AAW3T936-F1
#
_entry.id   AF-A0AAW3T936-F1
#
_cell.length_a   1.000
_cell.length_b   1.000
_cell.length_c   1.000
_cell.angle_alpha   90.00
_cell.angle_beta   90.00
_cell.angle_gamma   90.00
#
_symmetry.space_group_name_H-M   'P 1'
#
loop_
_entity.id
_entity.type
_entity.pdbx_description
1 polymer ?
#
loop_
_entity_poly.entity_id
_entity_poly.type
_entity_poly.pdbx_seq_one_letter_code
_entity_poly.pdbx_strand_id
1 'polypeptide(L)'
;MSALDRIIVEAAVAVSPAAHREVRREQWLADVRDARELDLSPTALAFGALTTALFHRRAGHRSTWGESMTAAPLHVRPAAHTIRTVPVLVGLAFLSFLAVPVWVIMLPNYEYSSTFDLLVAQVGWLVLQYLLPGAALVTAILLLDGVPIRRRRLGASIMAAAALGLVVYPLLGPDTDLPIEVLPPLAGLVAWLVATAGRRWAWIVLVAPLLVDALHYTPLYAYAPGRVWPFLVVLTPVATVIVGIVVTKFSTGAAVQVEQHGEPLVDKSA
;
A
#
# COMPACT_ATOMS: atom_id res chain seq x y z
N MET A 1 1.62 21.24 20.09
CA MET A 1 1.13 20.29 19.06
C MET A 1 0.63 21.06 17.85
N SER A 2 1.05 20.71 16.63
CA SER A 2 0.56 21.34 15.40
C SER A 2 -0.73 20.69 14.90
N ALA A 3 -1.46 21.35 13.98
CA ALA A 3 -2.62 20.78 13.32
C ALA A 3 -2.26 19.52 12.50
N LEU A 4 -1.08 19.54 11.87
CA LEU A 4 -0.55 18.42 11.09
C LEU A 4 -0.32 17.18 11.97
N ASP A 5 0.30 17.34 13.15
CA ASP A 5 0.55 16.21 14.06
C ASP A 5 -0.78 15.54 14.46
N ARG A 6 -1.81 16.35 14.78
CA ARG A 6 -3.14 15.84 15.13
C ARG A 6 -3.79 15.07 13.97
N ILE A 7 -3.69 15.59 12.75
CA ILE A 7 -4.23 14.92 11.55
C ILE A 7 -3.53 13.57 11.33
N ILE A 8 -2.21 13.51 11.49
CA ILE A 8 -1.44 12.27 11.34
C ILE A 8 -1.85 11.24 12.40
N VAL A 9 -2.00 11.66 13.67
CA VAL A 9 -2.45 10.77 14.75
C VAL A 9 -3.87 10.26 14.49
N GLU A 10 -4.80 11.10 14.08
CA GLU A 10 -6.16 10.65 13.75
C GLU A 10 -6.18 9.70 12.54
N ALA A 11 -5.34 9.93 11.54
CA ALA A 11 -5.16 8.98 10.43
C ALA A 11 -4.63 7.62 10.94
N ALA A 12 -3.66 7.63 11.85
CA ALA A 12 -3.12 6.44 12.50
C ALA A 12 -4.20 5.67 13.30
N VAL A 13 -5.05 6.40 14.03
CA VAL A 13 -6.17 5.83 14.79
C VAL A 13 -7.21 5.22 13.84
N ALA A 14 -7.55 5.90 12.75
CA ALA A 14 -8.51 5.43 11.76
C ALA A 14 -8.09 4.08 11.14
N VAL A 15 -6.78 3.91 10.87
CA VAL A 15 -6.23 2.65 10.32
C VAL A 15 -5.98 1.57 11.38
N SER A 16 -6.06 1.91 12.68
CA SER A 16 -5.93 0.96 13.80
C SER A 16 -7.17 0.06 13.99
N PRO A 17 -7.03 -1.12 14.64
CA PRO A 17 -8.15 -2.01 14.97
C PRO A 17 -9.20 -1.31 15.82
N ALA A 18 -10.48 -1.53 15.52
CA ALA A 18 -11.61 -0.83 16.16
C ALA A 18 -11.57 -0.91 17.70
N ALA A 19 -11.26 -2.08 18.25
CA ALA A 19 -11.18 -2.33 19.69
C ALA A 19 -10.12 -1.50 20.44
N HIS A 20 -9.14 -0.90 19.75
CA HIS A 20 -8.06 -0.14 20.36
C HIS A 20 -8.06 1.34 19.95
N ARG A 21 -9.04 1.81 19.17
CA ARG A 21 -9.01 3.17 18.61
C ARG A 21 -9.05 4.25 19.67
N GLU A 22 -9.95 4.11 20.65
CA GLU A 22 -10.09 5.10 21.72
C GLU A 22 -8.83 5.17 22.59
N VAL A 23 -8.35 4.00 23.04
CA VAL A 23 -7.12 3.91 23.84
C VAL A 23 -5.91 4.47 23.08
N ARG A 24 -5.70 4.08 21.81
CA ARG A 24 -4.58 4.58 21.01
C ARG A 24 -4.70 6.06 20.69
N ARG A 25 -5.91 6.57 20.49
CA ARG A 25 -6.13 8.01 20.30
C ARG A 25 -5.66 8.78 21.52
N GLU A 26 -6.10 8.36 22.71
CA GLU A 26 -5.71 9.00 23.95
C GLU A 26 -4.20 8.93 24.18
N GLN A 27 -3.63 7.73 24.08
CA GLN A 27 -2.19 7.49 24.28
C GLN A 27 -1.33 8.30 23.29
N TRP A 28 -1.60 8.20 21.99
CA TRP A 28 -0.77 8.87 20.99
C TRP A 28 -0.93 10.39 20.99
N LEU A 29 -2.12 10.91 21.33
CA LEU A 29 -2.29 12.35 21.52
C LEU A 29 -1.55 12.85 22.76
N ALA A 30 -1.54 12.06 23.85
CA ALA A 30 -0.75 12.36 25.04
C ALA A 30 0.76 12.35 24.72
N ASP A 31 1.26 11.29 24.06
CA ASP A 31 2.67 11.16 23.67
C ASP A 31 3.13 12.35 22.81
N VAL A 32 2.31 12.78 21.83
CA VAL A 32 2.63 13.92 20.96
C VAL A 32 2.53 15.26 21.70
N ARG A 33 1.63 15.39 22.67
CA ARG A 33 1.51 16.60 23.51
C ARG A 33 2.72 16.76 24.41
N ASP A 34 3.15 15.67 25.03
CA ASP A 34 4.18 15.66 26.09
C ASP A 34 5.59 15.49 25.48
N ALA A 35 5.69 15.22 24.17
CA ALA A 35 6.92 15.09 23.40
C ALA A 35 7.98 16.18 23.67
N ARG A 36 7.54 17.43 23.79
CA ARG A 36 8.45 18.59 23.99
C ARG A 36 9.07 18.62 25.38
N GLU A 37 8.42 18.01 26.38
CA GLU A 37 8.98 17.90 27.73
C GLU A 37 10.13 16.88 27.78
N LEU A 38 10.20 16.01 26.78
CA LEU A 38 11.21 14.95 26.63
C LEU A 38 12.25 15.27 25.53
N ASP A 39 12.31 16.50 25.03
CA ASP A 39 13.15 16.92 23.90
C ASP A 39 12.95 16.07 22.62
N LEU A 40 11.75 15.50 22.44
CA LEU A 40 11.38 14.71 21.25
C LEU A 40 10.60 15.56 20.24
N SER A 41 10.74 15.20 18.95
CA SER A 41 9.95 15.81 17.88
C SER A 41 8.49 15.30 17.91
N PRO A 42 7.49 16.17 18.14
CA PRO A 42 6.08 15.77 18.13
C PRO A 42 5.67 15.14 16.80
N THR A 43 6.20 15.67 15.70
CA THR A 43 5.92 15.20 14.35
C THR A 43 6.53 13.81 14.11
N ALA A 44 7.73 13.55 14.63
CA ALA A 44 8.34 12.22 14.56
C ALA A 44 7.49 11.18 15.33
N LEU A 45 6.95 11.54 16.51
CA LEU A 45 6.05 10.65 17.26
C LEU A 45 4.72 10.43 16.55
N ALA A 46 4.13 11.47 15.93
CA ALA A 46 2.92 11.31 15.12
C ALA A 46 3.14 10.34 13.94
N PHE A 47 4.27 10.45 13.23
CA PHE A 47 4.65 9.48 12.20
C PHE A 47 4.98 8.10 12.78
N GLY A 48 5.58 8.03 13.97
CA GLY A 48 5.78 6.80 14.73
C GLY A 48 4.47 6.08 15.05
N ALA A 49 3.44 6.82 15.44
CA ALA A 49 2.09 6.28 15.65
C ALA A 49 1.48 5.75 14.33
N LEU A 50 1.60 6.49 13.24
CA LEU A 50 1.11 6.08 11.92
C LEU A 50 1.80 4.80 11.42
N THR A 51 3.13 4.75 11.50
CA THR A 51 3.91 3.56 11.10
C THR A 51 3.59 2.36 12.00
N THR A 52 3.49 2.56 13.32
CA THR A 52 3.00 1.54 14.25
C THR A 52 1.64 1.00 13.83
N ALA A 53 0.69 1.88 13.52
CA ALA A 53 -0.65 1.50 13.10
C ALA A 53 -0.65 0.68 11.79
N LEU A 54 0.17 1.08 10.83
CA LEU A 54 0.28 0.44 9.50
C LEU A 54 0.98 -0.92 9.57
N PHE A 55 2.06 -1.03 10.34
CA PHE A 55 2.93 -2.21 10.32
C PHE A 55 2.67 -3.21 11.46
N HIS A 56 2.12 -2.78 12.61
CA HIS A 56 2.00 -3.61 13.82
C HIS A 56 0.55 -4.01 14.18
N ARG A 57 -0.33 -4.12 13.17
CA ARG A 57 -1.78 -4.34 13.32
C ARG A 57 -2.21 -5.62 14.08
N ARG A 58 -1.33 -6.62 14.30
CA ARG A 58 -1.68 -7.94 14.87
C ARG A 58 -0.98 -8.32 16.18
N ALA A 59 -0.21 -7.45 16.81
CA ALA A 59 0.27 -7.73 18.16
C ALA A 59 -0.87 -7.51 19.17
N GLY A 60 -1.92 -8.33 19.09
CA GLY A 60 -2.78 -8.62 20.23
C GLY A 60 -1.97 -9.47 21.21
N HIS A 61 -0.85 -8.94 21.71
CA HIS A 61 -0.42 -9.37 23.02
C HIS A 61 -1.57 -8.94 23.92
N ARG A 62 -2.24 -9.92 24.53
CA ARG A 62 -3.03 -9.67 25.73
C ARG A 62 -2.11 -8.85 26.61
N SER A 63 -2.43 -7.58 26.77
CA SER A 63 -1.81 -6.76 27.79
C SER A 63 -2.10 -7.50 29.08
N THR A 64 -1.09 -8.16 29.64
CA THR A 64 -1.12 -8.86 30.93
C THR A 64 -1.36 -7.91 32.11
N TRP A 65 -1.75 -6.67 31.84
CA TRP A 65 -2.23 -5.68 32.78
C TRP A 65 -3.63 -6.09 33.27
N GLY A 66 -3.68 -7.14 34.09
CA GLY A 66 -4.90 -7.59 34.78
C GLY A 66 -5.01 -9.09 35.02
N GLU A 67 -4.26 -9.94 34.30
CA GLU A 67 -4.25 -11.38 34.56
C GLU A 67 -3.18 -11.69 35.64
N SER A 68 -3.67 -12.17 36.78
CA SER A 68 -2.96 -12.56 38.00
C SER A 68 -1.63 -13.29 37.78
N MET A 69 -0.66 -12.99 38.67
CA MET A 69 0.74 -13.44 38.76
C MET A 69 1.04 -14.97 38.72
N THR A 70 0.13 -15.84 38.30
CA THR A 70 0.28 -17.31 38.48
C THR A 70 0.43 -18.13 37.21
N ALA A 71 0.41 -17.54 36.01
CA ALA A 71 0.71 -18.29 34.79
C ALA A 71 2.21 -18.23 34.47
N ALA A 72 2.91 -19.35 34.65
CA ALA A 72 4.29 -19.50 34.18
C ALA A 72 4.35 -19.19 32.68
N PRO A 73 5.28 -18.33 32.22
CA PRO A 73 5.39 -17.98 30.81
C PRO A 73 5.83 -19.22 30.02
N LEU A 74 4.87 -19.86 29.36
CA LEU A 74 5.16 -20.77 28.25
C LEU A 74 6.09 -20.03 27.31
N HIS A 75 7.26 -20.62 27.02
CA HIS A 75 8.28 -20.08 26.12
C HIS A 75 7.71 -19.95 24.70
N VAL A 76 6.91 -18.92 24.47
CA VAL A 76 6.59 -18.43 23.15
C VAL A 76 7.88 -17.79 22.65
N ARG A 77 8.63 -18.50 21.81
CA ARG A 77 9.73 -17.91 21.05
C ARG A 77 9.22 -16.57 20.51
N PRO A 78 9.83 -15.42 20.85
CA PRO A 78 9.44 -14.16 20.25
C PRO A 78 9.61 -14.34 18.75
N ALA A 79 8.49 -14.34 18.01
CA ALA A 79 8.55 -14.26 16.58
C ALA A 79 9.37 -12.99 16.28
N ALA A 80 10.53 -13.17 15.65
CA ALA A 80 11.38 -12.05 15.27
C ALA A 80 10.49 -11.00 14.62
N HIS A 81 10.60 -9.75 15.07
CA HIS A 81 9.82 -8.61 14.59
C HIS A 81 10.15 -8.38 13.12
N THR A 82 9.55 -9.21 12.26
CA THR A 82 9.70 -9.15 10.82
C THR A 82 8.73 -8.07 10.38
N ILE A 83 9.31 -6.91 10.08
CA ILE A 83 8.59 -5.80 9.43
C ILE A 83 7.80 -6.42 8.28
N ARG A 84 6.49 -6.22 8.27
CA ARG A 84 5.64 -6.74 7.19
C ARG A 84 6.10 -6.12 5.87
N THR A 85 6.83 -6.89 5.09
CA THR A 85 7.50 -6.43 3.87
C THR A 85 6.48 -6.01 2.81
N VAL A 86 5.32 -6.68 2.76
CA VAL A 86 4.27 -6.41 1.76
C VAL A 86 3.74 -4.97 1.82
N PRO A 87 3.26 -4.43 2.96
CA PRO A 87 2.88 -3.02 3.06
C PRO A 87 4.00 -2.04 2.70
N VAL A 88 5.25 -2.33 3.05
CA VAL A 88 6.39 -1.47 2.71
C VAL A 88 6.59 -1.44 1.20
N LEU A 89 6.52 -2.59 0.53
CA LEU A 89 6.66 -2.69 -0.93
C LEU A 89 5.51 -2.02 -1.67
N VAL A 90 4.27 -2.16 -1.18
CA VAL A 90 3.11 -1.44 -1.75
C VAL A 90 3.25 0.07 -1.54
N GLY A 91 3.73 0.50 -0.37
CA GLY A 91 4.04 1.90 -0.09
C GLY A 91 5.14 2.44 -1.02
N LEU A 92 6.18 1.66 -1.27
CA LEU A 92 7.25 2.00 -2.21
C LEU A 92 6.72 2.17 -3.63
N ALA A 93 5.87 1.24 -4.10
CA ALA A 93 5.22 1.37 -5.41
C ALA A 93 4.37 2.64 -5.51
N PHE A 94 3.59 2.94 -4.46
CA PHE A 94 2.78 4.15 -4.38
C PHE A 94 3.62 5.43 -4.43
N LEU A 95 4.69 5.50 -3.61
CA LEU A 95 5.61 6.64 -3.60
C LEU A 95 6.33 6.80 -4.94
N SER A 96 6.65 5.70 -5.62
CA SER A 96 7.22 5.72 -6.96
C SER A 96 6.29 6.42 -7.95
N PHE A 97 4.99 6.09 -7.95
CA PHE A 97 4.00 6.78 -8.78
C PHE A 97 3.90 8.27 -8.41
N LEU A 98 3.97 8.64 -7.13
CA LEU A 98 3.94 10.05 -6.72
C LEU A 98 5.22 10.83 -7.08
N ALA A 99 6.34 10.15 -7.31
CA ALA A 99 7.57 10.78 -7.75
C ALA A 99 7.55 11.16 -9.24
N VAL A 100 6.70 10.52 -10.04
CA VAL A 100 6.62 10.73 -11.50
C VAL A 100 6.22 12.16 -11.89
N PRO A 101 5.19 12.81 -11.29
CA PRO A 101 4.84 14.18 -11.63
C PRO A 101 5.96 15.15 -11.26
N VAL A 102 6.63 14.91 -10.11
CA VAL A 102 7.78 15.70 -9.67
C VAL A 102 8.93 15.56 -10.68
N TRP A 103 9.20 14.34 -11.13
CA TRP A 103 10.18 14.07 -12.18
C TRP A 103 9.86 14.87 -13.45
N VAL A 104 8.62 14.77 -13.96
CA VAL A 104 8.19 15.48 -15.18
C VAL A 104 8.28 16.99 -15.03
N ILE A 105 7.92 17.55 -13.87
CA ILE A 105 8.01 19.00 -13.62
C ILE A 105 9.46 19.48 -13.59
N MET A 106 10.40 18.62 -13.18
CA MET A 106 11.83 18.96 -13.21
C MET A 106 12.42 18.89 -14.62
N LEU A 107 11.82 18.15 -15.55
CA LEU A 107 12.39 17.96 -16.89
C LEU A 107 12.59 19.24 -17.71
N PRO A 108 11.66 20.22 -17.73
CA PRO A 108 11.89 21.49 -18.43
C PRO A 108 13.12 22.26 -17.95
N ASN A 109 13.59 22.04 -16.71
CA ASN A 109 14.81 22.67 -16.19
C ASN A 109 16.09 22.16 -16.87
N TYR A 110 16.01 21.06 -17.62
CA TYR A 110 17.13 20.49 -18.38
C TYR A 110 17.18 21.01 -19.82
N GLU A 111 16.27 21.90 -20.23
CA GLU A 111 16.11 22.48 -21.58
C GLU A 111 16.02 21.46 -22.74
N TYR A 112 16.11 20.15 -22.44
CA TYR A 112 16.32 19.06 -23.38
C TYR A 112 17.41 19.37 -24.43
N SER A 113 18.42 20.13 -24.00
CA SER A 113 19.43 20.68 -24.90
C SER A 113 20.34 19.61 -25.52
N SER A 114 20.43 18.44 -24.86
CA SER A 114 21.23 17.31 -25.31
C SER A 114 20.44 16.01 -25.42
N THR A 115 20.91 15.11 -26.29
CA THR A 115 20.42 13.72 -26.38
C THR A 115 20.54 12.99 -25.04
N PHE A 116 21.52 13.36 -24.22
CA PHE A 116 21.70 12.78 -22.89
C PHE A 116 20.57 13.18 -21.94
N ASP A 117 20.11 14.43 -21.96
CA ASP A 117 19.01 14.89 -21.12
C ASP A 117 17.69 14.18 -21.48
N LEU A 118 17.44 13.98 -22.77
CA LEU A 118 16.30 13.20 -23.26
C LEU A 118 16.37 11.74 -22.79
N LEU A 119 17.55 11.13 -22.84
CA LEU A 119 17.76 9.76 -22.35
C LEU A 119 17.50 9.66 -20.84
N VAL A 120 18.07 10.58 -20.04
CA VAL A 120 17.86 10.62 -18.58
C VAL A 120 16.37 10.79 -18.27
N ALA A 121 15.69 11.68 -18.99
CA ALA A 121 14.26 11.92 -18.84
C ALA A 121 13.44 10.64 -19.05
N GLN A 122 13.69 9.96 -20.17
CA GLN A 122 12.98 8.76 -20.57
C GLN A 122 13.27 7.59 -19.63
N VAL A 123 14.53 7.39 -19.24
CA VAL A 123 14.92 6.34 -18.29
C VAL A 123 14.30 6.59 -16.91
N GLY A 124 14.35 7.82 -16.41
CA GLY A 124 13.74 8.16 -15.12
C GLY A 124 12.23 7.93 -15.11
N TRP A 125 11.54 8.32 -16.18
CA TRP A 125 10.12 8.02 -16.36
C TRP A 125 9.84 6.51 -16.35
N LEU A 126 10.57 5.72 -17.16
CA LEU A 126 10.39 4.26 -17.23
C LEU A 126 10.64 3.57 -15.88
N VAL A 127 11.67 4.01 -15.16
CA VAL A 127 12.04 3.45 -13.86
C VAL A 127 10.97 3.74 -12.82
N LEU A 128 10.57 5.00 -12.67
CA LEU A 128 9.63 5.43 -11.64
C LEU A 128 8.19 4.97 -11.92
N GLN A 129 7.78 4.96 -13.18
CA GLN A 129 6.42 4.60 -13.55
C GLN A 129 6.21 3.09 -13.67
N TYR A 130 7.22 2.31 -14.08
CA TYR A 130 7.01 0.90 -14.42
C TYR A 130 7.92 -0.07 -13.66
N LEU A 131 9.24 0.10 -13.75
CA LEU A 131 10.17 -0.90 -13.22
C LEU A 131 10.14 -0.98 -11.69
N LEU A 132 10.26 0.15 -11.01
CA LEU A 132 10.26 0.21 -9.55
C LEU A 132 8.94 -0.26 -8.94
N PRO A 133 7.75 0.26 -9.34
CA PRO A 133 6.49 -0.23 -8.79
C PRO A 133 6.21 -1.68 -9.21
N GLY A 134 6.54 -2.08 -10.43
CA GLY A 134 6.40 -3.45 -10.92
C GLY A 134 7.21 -4.44 -10.08
N ALA A 135 8.50 -4.18 -9.88
CA ALA A 135 9.38 -5.03 -9.06
C ALA A 135 8.91 -5.10 -7.60
N ALA A 136 8.50 -3.97 -7.02
CA ALA A 136 7.98 -3.91 -5.67
C ALA A 136 6.70 -4.76 -5.52
N LEU A 137 5.75 -4.63 -6.45
CA LEU A 137 4.49 -5.38 -6.42
C LEU A 137 4.67 -6.87 -6.74
N VAL A 138 5.56 -7.24 -7.67
CA VAL A 138 5.93 -8.65 -7.92
C VAL A 138 6.45 -9.28 -6.62
N THR A 139 7.40 -8.60 -5.96
CA THR A 139 7.97 -9.08 -4.70
C THR A 139 6.89 -9.16 -3.61
N ALA A 140 6.02 -8.16 -3.52
CA ALA A 140 4.91 -8.14 -2.57
C ALA A 140 3.95 -9.33 -2.78
N ILE A 141 3.60 -9.64 -4.03
CA ILE A 141 2.74 -10.78 -4.37
C ILE A 141 3.41 -12.12 -3.98
N LEU A 142 4.71 -12.26 -4.24
CA LEU A 142 5.46 -13.47 -3.87
C LEU A 142 5.55 -13.67 -2.35
N LEU A 143 5.56 -12.57 -1.59
CA LEU A 143 5.61 -12.56 -0.12
C LEU A 143 4.24 -12.60 0.56
N LEU A 144 3.13 -12.81 -0.19
CA LEU A 144 1.81 -12.94 0.43
C LEU A 144 1.71 -14.21 1.31
N ASP A 145 1.50 -14.01 2.61
CA ASP A 145 1.28 -15.09 3.56
C ASP A 145 -0.11 -15.72 3.41
N GLY A 146 -0.20 -17.03 3.66
CA GLY A 146 -1.47 -17.78 3.62
C GLY A 146 -2.02 -18.04 2.21
N VAL A 147 -1.29 -17.64 1.16
CA VAL A 147 -1.69 -17.86 -0.24
C VAL A 147 -0.92 -19.05 -0.85
N PRO A 148 -1.60 -19.99 -1.55
CA PRO A 148 -0.94 -21.07 -2.27
C PRO A 148 0.13 -20.56 -3.25
N ILE A 149 1.29 -21.21 -3.28
CA ILE A 149 2.44 -20.78 -4.09
C ILE A 149 2.11 -20.65 -5.59
N ARG A 150 1.23 -21.52 -6.11
CA ARG A 150 0.79 -21.49 -7.52
C ARG A 150 0.09 -20.17 -7.87
N ARG A 151 -0.74 -19.63 -6.97
CA ARG A 151 -1.46 -18.36 -7.18
C ARG A 151 -0.52 -17.16 -7.07
N ARG A 152 0.42 -17.20 -6.12
CA ARG A 152 1.47 -16.18 -6.01
C ARG A 152 2.33 -16.10 -7.26
N ARG A 153 2.80 -17.23 -7.78
CA ARG A 153 3.58 -17.28 -9.02
C ARG A 153 2.80 -16.77 -10.22
N LEU A 154 1.53 -17.17 -10.35
CA LEU A 154 0.67 -16.70 -11.45
C LEU A 154 0.44 -15.17 -11.39
N GLY A 155 0.10 -14.63 -10.22
CA GLY A 155 -0.06 -13.19 -10.04
C GLY A 155 1.26 -12.45 -10.32
N ALA A 156 2.37 -12.93 -9.77
CA ALA A 156 3.69 -12.37 -10.01
C ALA A 156 4.09 -12.38 -11.49
N SER A 157 3.79 -13.46 -12.23
CA SER A 157 4.07 -13.52 -13.67
C SER A 157 3.21 -12.55 -14.48
N ILE A 158 1.93 -12.37 -14.12
CA ILE A 158 1.06 -11.40 -14.80
C ILE A 158 1.59 -9.98 -14.57
N MET A 159 1.95 -9.65 -13.32
CA MET A 159 2.52 -8.34 -12.98
C MET A 159 3.86 -8.10 -13.69
N ALA A 160 4.75 -9.10 -13.70
CA ALA A 160 6.05 -9.00 -14.37
C ALA A 160 5.87 -8.82 -15.89
N ALA A 161 4.96 -9.57 -16.51
CA ALA A 161 4.65 -9.43 -17.93
C ALA A 161 4.06 -8.05 -18.25
N ALA A 162 3.18 -7.52 -17.39
CA ALA A 162 2.62 -6.17 -17.56
C ALA A 162 3.71 -5.09 -17.47
N ALA A 163 4.57 -5.16 -16.44
CA ALA A 163 5.66 -4.21 -16.26
C ALA A 163 6.69 -4.27 -17.40
N LEU A 164 7.06 -5.47 -17.86
CA LEU A 164 7.99 -5.65 -18.97
C LEU A 164 7.39 -5.22 -20.32
N GLY A 165 6.13 -5.61 -20.58
CA GLY A 165 5.44 -5.28 -21.82
C GLY A 165 5.40 -3.78 -22.09
N LEU A 166 5.28 -2.96 -21.04
CA LEU A 166 5.33 -1.50 -21.13
C LEU A 166 6.70 -0.89 -21.31
N VAL A 167 7.74 -1.50 -20.75
CA VAL A 167 9.10 -1.01 -21.00
C VAL A 167 9.42 -1.22 -22.47
N VAL A 168 8.88 -2.29 -23.05
CA VAL A 168 9.07 -2.66 -24.45
C VAL A 168 8.10 -1.92 -25.40
N TYR A 169 6.88 -1.60 -24.96
CA TYR A 169 5.85 -1.02 -25.83
C TYR A 169 6.27 0.30 -26.52
N PRO A 170 6.82 1.32 -25.83
CA PRO A 170 7.31 2.54 -26.48
C PRO A 170 8.45 2.30 -27.46
N LEU A 171 9.13 1.15 -27.38
CA LEU A 171 10.26 0.81 -28.24
C LEU A 171 9.83 0.06 -29.50
N LEU A 172 8.72 -0.69 -29.45
CA LEU A 172 8.30 -1.63 -30.51
C LEU A 172 6.87 -1.40 -31.01
N GLY A 173 6.06 -0.65 -30.28
CA GLY A 173 4.65 -0.43 -30.58
C GLY A 173 4.48 0.57 -31.72
N PRO A 174 3.53 0.34 -32.64
CA PRO A 174 3.11 1.40 -33.56
C PRO A 174 2.49 2.56 -32.77
N ASP A 175 2.55 3.78 -33.30
CA ASP A 175 1.77 4.89 -32.73
C ASP A 175 0.27 4.52 -32.81
N THR A 176 -0.38 4.44 -31.66
CA THR A 176 -1.82 4.15 -31.58
C THR A 176 -2.51 5.18 -30.70
N ASP A 177 -3.70 5.59 -31.11
CA ASP A 177 -4.60 6.42 -30.29
C ASP A 177 -5.34 5.60 -29.20
N LEU A 178 -5.07 4.29 -29.09
CA LEU A 178 -5.67 3.45 -28.08
C LEU A 178 -5.04 3.76 -26.71
N PRO A 179 -5.82 3.75 -25.60
CA PRO A 179 -5.34 4.02 -24.26
C PRO A 179 -4.58 2.82 -23.67
N ILE A 180 -3.49 2.42 -24.33
CA ILE A 180 -2.68 1.24 -23.97
C ILE A 180 -2.02 1.43 -22.60
N GLU A 181 -1.86 2.68 -22.16
CA GLU A 181 -1.33 3.07 -20.84
C GLU A 181 -2.21 2.62 -19.65
N VAL A 182 -3.48 2.26 -19.89
CA VAL A 182 -4.39 1.76 -18.83
C VAL A 182 -4.22 0.26 -18.56
N LEU A 183 -3.72 -0.50 -19.54
CA LEU A 183 -3.57 -1.95 -19.44
C LEU A 183 -2.68 -2.38 -18.25
N PRO A 184 -1.58 -1.69 -17.93
CA PRO A 184 -0.71 -2.05 -16.81
C PRO A 184 -1.29 -1.92 -15.42
N PRO A 185 -1.86 -0.77 -15.01
CA PRO A 185 -2.52 -0.70 -13.71
C PRO A 185 -3.62 -1.77 -13.61
N LEU A 186 -4.38 -1.99 -14.68
CA LEU A 186 -5.39 -3.05 -14.71
C LEU A 186 -4.79 -4.44 -14.57
N ALA A 187 -3.76 -4.79 -15.34
CA ALA A 187 -3.08 -6.06 -15.26
C ALA A 187 -2.45 -6.27 -13.88
N GLY A 188 -1.95 -5.20 -13.26
CA GLY A 188 -1.42 -5.22 -11.91
C GLY A 188 -2.49 -5.49 -10.86
N LEU A 189 -3.68 -4.90 -11.01
CA LEU A 189 -4.82 -5.18 -10.14
C LEU A 189 -5.36 -6.61 -10.35
N VAL A 190 -5.44 -7.07 -11.60
CA VAL A 190 -5.80 -8.45 -11.93
C VAL A 190 -4.79 -9.42 -11.30
N ALA A 191 -3.49 -9.18 -11.45
CA ALA A 191 -2.43 -9.96 -10.82
C ALA A 191 -2.62 -10.05 -9.30
N TRP A 192 -2.94 -8.93 -8.67
CA TRP A 192 -3.20 -8.86 -7.24
C TRP A 192 -4.46 -9.64 -6.82
N LEU A 193 -5.56 -9.51 -7.56
CA LEU A 193 -6.81 -10.23 -7.32
C LEU A 193 -6.66 -11.75 -7.52
N VAL A 194 -5.93 -12.16 -8.56
CA VAL A 194 -5.58 -13.56 -8.83
C VAL A 194 -4.75 -14.14 -7.69
N ALA A 195 -3.75 -13.39 -7.21
CA ALA A 195 -2.92 -13.82 -6.10
C ALA A 195 -3.71 -13.94 -4.80
N THR A 196 -4.51 -12.93 -4.46
CA THR A 196 -5.28 -12.89 -3.19
C THR A 196 -6.58 -13.69 -3.22
N ALA A 197 -6.95 -14.28 -4.36
CA ALA A 197 -8.21 -14.99 -4.58
C ALA A 197 -9.44 -14.16 -4.16
N GLY A 198 -9.48 -12.91 -4.63
CA GLY A 198 -10.52 -11.96 -4.28
C GLY A 198 -11.93 -12.54 -4.43
N ARG A 199 -12.82 -12.19 -3.49
CA ARG A 199 -14.27 -12.47 -3.60
C ARG A 199 -14.80 -11.98 -4.95
N ARG A 200 -15.86 -12.60 -5.49
CA ARG A 200 -16.46 -12.25 -6.79
C ARG A 200 -16.75 -10.74 -6.94
N TRP A 201 -17.16 -10.06 -5.87
CA TRP A 201 -17.41 -8.61 -5.88
C TRP A 201 -16.13 -7.77 -6.11
N ALA A 202 -14.95 -8.27 -5.73
CA ALA A 202 -13.70 -7.55 -5.91
C ALA A 202 -13.34 -7.33 -7.39
N TRP A 203 -13.84 -8.20 -8.27
CA TRP A 203 -13.68 -8.07 -9.71
C TRP A 203 -14.46 -6.89 -10.29
N ILE A 204 -15.56 -6.48 -9.65
CA ILE A 204 -16.31 -5.27 -10.05
C ILE A 204 -15.41 -4.03 -9.88
N VAL A 205 -14.46 -4.06 -8.93
CA VAL A 205 -13.58 -2.92 -8.68
C VAL A 205 -12.52 -2.73 -9.77
N LEU A 206 -12.36 -3.68 -10.70
CA LEU A 206 -11.58 -3.46 -11.93
C LEU A 206 -12.14 -2.33 -12.81
N VAL A 207 -13.41 -1.99 -12.65
CA VAL A 207 -14.05 -0.88 -13.36
C VAL A 207 -13.53 0.47 -12.86
N ALA A 208 -13.04 0.57 -11.61
CA ALA A 208 -12.64 1.86 -11.04
C ALA A 208 -11.43 2.50 -11.74
N PRO A 209 -10.31 1.81 -12.01
CA PRO A 209 -9.22 2.38 -12.81
C PRO A 209 -9.67 2.77 -14.23
N LEU A 210 -10.56 1.99 -14.86
CA LEU A 210 -11.13 2.32 -16.16
C LEU A 210 -11.97 3.60 -16.13
N LEU A 211 -12.75 3.82 -15.07
CA LEU A 211 -13.51 5.06 -14.91
C LEU A 211 -12.59 6.26 -14.67
N VAL A 212 -11.53 6.09 -13.89
CA VAL A 212 -10.52 7.14 -13.66
C VAL A 212 -9.82 7.49 -14.98
N ASP A 213 -9.49 6.50 -15.79
CA ASP A 213 -8.88 6.69 -17.10
C ASP A 213 -9.84 7.32 -18.12
N ALA A 214 -11.10 6.86 -18.16
CA ALA A 214 -12.13 7.48 -19.00
C ALA A 214 -12.35 8.96 -18.64
N LEU A 215 -12.32 9.29 -17.33
CA LEU A 215 -12.37 10.67 -16.85
C LEU A 215 -11.13 11.48 -17.25
N HIS A 216 -9.95 10.84 -17.30
CA HIS A 216 -8.72 11.45 -17.80
C HIS A 216 -8.91 11.92 -19.25
N TYR A 217 -9.42 11.05 -20.13
CA TYR A 217 -9.53 11.31 -21.58
C TYR A 217 -10.71 12.22 -21.99
N THR A 218 -11.66 12.53 -21.11
CA THR A 218 -12.89 13.26 -21.49
C THR A 218 -12.89 14.75 -21.07
N PRO A 219 -13.25 15.19 -19.85
CA PRO A 219 -13.25 16.63 -19.50
C PRO A 219 -11.98 17.11 -18.81
N LEU A 220 -11.27 16.27 -18.06
CA LEU A 220 -10.18 16.74 -17.19
C LEU A 220 -9.01 17.32 -17.98
N TYR A 221 -8.61 16.69 -19.07
CA TYR A 221 -7.50 17.20 -19.90
C TYR A 221 -7.84 18.51 -20.61
N ALA A 222 -9.10 18.68 -21.04
CA ALA A 222 -9.55 19.87 -21.76
C ALA A 222 -9.61 21.12 -20.87
N TYR A 223 -9.83 20.94 -19.56
CA TYR A 223 -10.01 22.06 -18.62
C TYR A 223 -8.88 22.20 -17.58
N ALA A 224 -8.02 21.20 -17.41
CA ALA A 224 -6.92 21.28 -16.47
C ALA A 224 -5.81 22.23 -16.97
N PRO A 225 -5.30 23.14 -16.13
CA PRO A 225 -4.12 23.91 -16.47
C PRO A 225 -2.95 22.97 -16.79
N GLY A 226 -2.12 23.33 -17.80
CA GLY A 226 -1.00 22.47 -18.22
C GLY A 226 -0.04 22.08 -17.09
N ARG A 227 0.09 22.92 -16.06
CA ARG A 227 0.91 22.64 -14.86
C ARG A 227 0.41 21.45 -14.03
N VAL A 228 -0.85 21.06 -14.18
CA VAL A 228 -1.48 19.99 -13.40
C VAL A 228 -1.45 18.65 -14.15
N TRP A 229 -1.17 18.66 -15.46
CA TRP A 229 -1.18 17.47 -16.31
C TRP A 229 -0.28 16.32 -15.79
N PRO A 230 0.94 16.57 -15.28
CA PRO A 230 1.77 15.49 -14.75
C PRO A 230 1.10 14.71 -13.61
N PHE A 231 0.25 15.37 -12.82
CA PHE A 231 -0.48 14.73 -11.72
C PHE A 231 -1.68 13.91 -12.21
N LEU A 232 -2.25 14.25 -13.37
CA LEU A 232 -3.38 13.50 -13.94
C LEU A 232 -2.94 12.13 -14.44
N VAL A 233 -1.73 12.02 -15.00
CA VAL A 233 -1.19 10.75 -15.54
C VAL A 233 -0.99 9.69 -14.46
N VAL A 234 -0.77 10.10 -13.21
CA VAL A 234 -0.57 9.15 -12.10
C VAL A 234 -1.86 8.76 -11.39
N LEU A 235 -3.01 9.35 -11.75
CA LEU A 235 -4.29 9.04 -11.09
C LEU A 235 -4.70 7.58 -11.29
N THR A 236 -4.58 7.05 -12.52
CA THR A 236 -4.93 5.66 -12.84
C THR A 236 -4.12 4.65 -12.01
N PRO A 237 -2.77 4.69 -11.98
CA PRO A 237 -2.00 3.77 -11.13
C PRO A 237 -2.21 3.99 -9.63
N VAL A 238 -2.38 5.23 -9.17
CA VAL A 238 -2.70 5.54 -7.77
C VAL A 238 -4.05 4.94 -7.37
N ALA A 239 -5.09 5.14 -8.17
CA ALA A 239 -6.42 4.58 -7.94
C ALA A 239 -6.37 3.06 -7.87
N THR A 240 -5.57 2.44 -8.73
CA THR A 240 -5.36 0.99 -8.77
C THR A 240 -4.75 0.47 -7.46
N VAL A 241 -3.71 1.13 -6.95
CA VAL A 241 -3.10 0.77 -5.67
C VAL A 241 -4.10 0.94 -4.52
N ILE A 242 -4.84 2.05 -4.49
CA ILE A 242 -5.87 2.32 -3.47
C ILE A 242 -6.94 1.23 -3.49
N VAL A 243 -7.45 0.89 -4.67
CA VAL A 243 -8.43 -0.19 -4.87
C VAL A 243 -7.88 -1.52 -4.37
N GLY A 244 -6.63 -1.86 -4.72
CA GLY A 244 -5.97 -3.07 -4.23
C GLY A 244 -5.90 -3.14 -2.70
N ILE A 245 -5.56 -2.02 -2.04
CA ILE A 245 -5.53 -1.91 -0.58
C ILE A 245 -6.94 -2.10 0.01
N VAL A 246 -7.94 -1.43 -0.55
CA VAL A 246 -9.35 -1.50 -0.13
C VAL A 246 -9.86 -2.93 -0.23
N VAL A 247 -9.73 -3.56 -1.40
CA VAL A 247 -10.14 -4.94 -1.64
C VAL A 247 -9.47 -5.89 -0.65
N THR A 248 -8.17 -5.73 -0.40
CA THR A 248 -7.43 -6.59 0.53
C THR A 248 -7.95 -6.44 1.97
N LYS A 249 -8.26 -5.22 2.40
CA LYS A 249 -8.86 -4.97 3.72
C LYS A 249 -10.24 -5.61 3.87
N PHE A 250 -11.09 -5.54 2.85
CA PHE A 250 -12.45 -6.10 2.90
C PHE A 250 -12.51 -7.61 2.57
N SER A 251 -11.48 -8.16 1.92
CA SER A 251 -11.32 -9.59 1.62
C SER A 251 -10.90 -10.40 2.86
N THR A 252 -10.04 -9.83 3.70
CA THR A 252 -9.50 -10.51 4.91
C THR A 252 -10.45 -10.56 6.10
N GLY A 253 -11.71 -10.16 5.93
CA GLY A 253 -12.80 -10.36 6.89
C GLY A 253 -13.26 -11.81 7.01
N ALA A 254 -12.36 -12.78 6.89
CA ALA A 254 -12.63 -14.13 7.35
C ALA A 254 -12.80 -14.03 8.86
N ALA A 255 -13.99 -14.43 9.35
CA ALA A 255 -14.22 -14.63 10.76
C ALA A 255 -13.04 -15.41 11.31
N VAL A 256 -12.39 -14.90 12.36
CA VAL A 256 -11.49 -15.71 13.16
C VAL A 256 -12.34 -16.91 13.54
N GLN A 257 -12.11 -18.07 12.92
CA GLN A 257 -12.51 -19.33 13.50
C GLN A 257 -11.69 -19.40 14.77
N VAL A 258 -12.26 -18.86 15.85
CA VAL A 258 -11.87 -19.23 17.19
C VAL A 258 -12.10 -20.73 17.16
N GLU A 259 -11.02 -21.50 17.03
CA GLU A 259 -11.08 -22.90 17.40
C GLU A 259 -11.72 -22.89 18.77
N GLN A 260 -12.96 -23.38 18.85
CA GLN A 260 -13.54 -23.81 20.10
C GLN A 260 -12.61 -24.92 20.56
N HIS A 261 -11.56 -24.59 21.30
CA HIS A 261 -10.89 -25.52 22.17
C HIS A 261 -11.93 -25.91 23.22
N GLY A 262 -12.81 -26.81 22.81
CA GLY A 262 -13.86 -27.42 23.61
C GLY A 262 -13.26 -28.56 24.40
N GLU A 263 -12.24 -28.28 25.21
CA GLU A 263 -11.91 -29.12 26.36
C GLU A 263 -11.52 -28.19 27.51
N PRO A 264 -12.36 -28.08 28.56
CA PRO A 264 -11.91 -27.45 29.79
C PRO A 264 -10.76 -28.30 30.34
N LEU A 265 -9.56 -27.72 30.36
CA LEU A 265 -8.34 -28.38 30.84
C LEU A 265 -8.38 -28.76 32.33
N VAL A 266 -9.46 -28.45 33.04
CA VAL A 266 -9.66 -28.76 34.45
C VAL A 266 -11.11 -29.18 34.65
N ASP A 267 -11.30 -30.49 34.76
CA ASP A 267 -12.52 -31.05 35.32
C ASP A 267 -12.56 -30.72 36.81
N LYS A 268 -13.51 -29.87 37.23
CA LYS A 268 -13.66 -29.44 38.64
C LYS A 268 -14.57 -30.36 39.46
N SER A 269 -14.85 -31.58 38.98
CA SER A 269 -15.80 -32.50 39.62
C SER A 269 -15.15 -33.61 40.47
N ALA A 270 -13.94 -33.40 41.01
CA ALA A 270 -13.30 -34.34 41.94
C ALA A 270 -13.00 -33.68 43.29
#